data_AF-C7BJZ5-F1
#
_entry.id   AF-C7BJZ5-F1
#
_cell.length_a   1.000
_cell.length_b   1.000
_cell.length_c   1.000
_cell.angle_alpha   90.00
_cell.angle_beta   90.00
_cell.angle_gamma   90.00
#
_symmetry.space_group_name_H-M   'P 1'
#
loop_
_entity.id
_entity.type
_entity.pdbx_description
1 polymer ?
#
loop_
_entity_poly.entity_id
_entity_poly.type
_entity_poly.pdbx_seq_one_letter_code
_entity_poly.pdbx_strand_id
1 'polypeptide(L)'
;MINMFENDVGVRQQVKREFIWEGHMKAIEKASKVGNFAVSFRAAGEPTLRALSKGAAAKGHDILEKTIKPGSIRKAYSEGEASDVINKVQQASIEGYVGHWDRQSGHLKGMYMSSNHGLSDGLVRKRVYPIDLNNLEVSLSSLKGKENWAALPFTGDYDMHDMISFTTQPHSVPSASLEEKKIIDLINRFIAQSDLNRPFEDKEHNVIRHGPQVSYPAFAMDKEREEVKKRGGIVKVVAEPGEFPVAIICKGKWIIANDIYELEKFYNKVGAKMKVSWKPGAGNPGFVPNSEKPGMARFSRKR
;
A
#
# COMPACT_ATOMS: atom_id res chain seq x y z
N MET A 1 25.86 -4.65 21.65
CA MET A 1 24.54 -4.03 21.40
C MET A 1 24.65 -3.18 20.15
N ILE A 2 24.06 -3.61 19.02
CA ILE A 2 24.07 -2.83 17.78
C ILE A 2 23.00 -1.74 17.92
N ASN A 3 23.42 -0.49 17.71
CA ASN A 3 22.60 0.70 17.93
C ASN A 3 21.62 0.89 16.74
N MET A 4 20.41 0.33 16.82
CA MET A 4 19.36 0.43 15.76
C MET A 4 18.85 1.87 15.48
N PHE A 5 19.54 2.92 15.92
CA PHE A 5 19.14 4.32 15.74
C PHE A 5 20.24 5.22 15.18
N GLU A 6 21.37 4.66 14.74
CA GLU A 6 22.24 5.38 13.81
C GLU A 6 21.45 5.59 12.51
N ASN A 7 21.55 6.80 11.94
CA ASN A 7 21.03 7.10 10.62
C ASN A 7 21.90 6.33 9.61
N ASP A 8 21.69 5.02 9.54
CA ASP A 8 22.43 4.16 8.65
C ASP A 8 22.03 4.54 7.22
N VAL A 9 23.00 5.03 6.46
CA VAL A 9 22.84 5.36 5.04
C VAL A 9 22.22 4.16 4.32
N GLY A 10 22.59 2.92 4.68
CA GLY A 10 22.03 1.69 4.13
C GLY A 10 20.51 1.57 4.31
N VAL A 11 19.99 1.88 5.50
CA VAL A 11 18.54 1.84 5.79
C VAL A 11 17.79 2.83 4.91
N ARG A 12 18.27 4.08 4.82
CA ARG A 12 17.62 5.09 3.97
C ARG A 12 17.64 4.69 2.49
N GLN A 13 18.74 4.11 2.01
CA GLN A 13 18.84 3.63 0.63
C GLN A 13 17.89 2.46 0.35
N GLN A 14 17.66 1.57 1.32
CA GLN A 14 16.67 0.51 1.17
C GLN A 14 15.25 1.07 1.15
N VAL A 15 14.90 1.94 2.10
CA VAL A 15 13.56 2.56 2.17
C VAL A 15 13.21 3.25 0.85
N LYS A 16 14.15 4.02 0.29
CA LYS A 16 13.89 4.78 -0.94
C LYS A 16 13.70 3.92 -2.19
N ARG A 17 14.28 2.71 -2.19
CA ARG A 17 14.23 1.76 -3.31
C ARG A 17 12.96 0.93 -3.30
N GLU A 18 12.48 0.55 -2.11
CA GLU A 18 11.47 -0.50 -1.98
C GLU A 18 10.14 -0.01 -1.39
N PHE A 19 10.16 1.02 -0.55
CA PHE A 19 9.03 1.37 0.31
C PHE A 19 8.44 2.73 -0.01
N ILE A 20 9.26 3.78 -0.04
CA ILE A 20 8.82 5.18 -0.10
C ILE A 20 9.62 5.90 -1.18
N TRP A 21 8.99 6.74 -1.98
CA TRP A 21 9.72 7.54 -2.96
C TRP A 21 10.54 8.62 -2.22
N GLU A 22 11.79 8.81 -2.63
CA GLU A 22 12.75 9.71 -1.97
C GLU A 22 12.20 11.14 -1.77
N GLY A 23 11.39 11.64 -2.72
CA GLY A 23 10.73 12.95 -2.62
C GLY A 23 9.77 13.09 -1.42
N HIS A 24 9.20 11.99 -0.92
CA HIS A 24 8.28 11.99 0.22
C HIS A 24 8.95 11.72 1.56
N MET A 25 10.18 11.18 1.59
CA MET A 25 10.79 10.69 2.82
C MET A 25 10.96 11.78 3.88
N LYS A 26 11.48 12.95 3.52
CA LYS A 26 11.69 14.07 4.45
C LYS A 26 10.36 14.60 5.03
N ALA A 27 9.31 14.64 4.22
CA ALA A 27 7.98 15.04 4.65
C ALA A 27 7.42 14.06 5.70
N ILE A 28 7.52 12.74 5.44
CA ILE A 28 7.09 11.69 6.36
C ILE A 28 7.91 11.69 7.65
N GLU A 29 9.22 11.92 7.57
CA GLU A 29 10.10 12.07 8.74
C GLU A 29 9.66 13.24 9.63
N LYS A 30 9.36 14.39 9.03
CA LYS A 30 8.88 15.58 9.73
C LYS A 30 7.51 15.33 10.36
N ALA A 31 6.59 14.70 9.62
CA ALA A 31 5.28 14.33 10.12
C ALA A 31 5.38 13.42 11.37
N SER A 32 6.22 12.37 11.32
CA SER A 32 6.42 11.45 12.44
C SER A 32 7.02 12.13 13.68
N LYS A 33 7.91 13.11 13.50
CA LYS A 33 8.43 13.93 14.62
C LYS A 33 7.35 14.81 15.23
N VAL A 34 6.66 15.58 14.40
CA VAL A 34 5.66 16.57 14.85
C VAL A 34 4.43 15.90 15.47
N GLY A 35 3.94 14.85 14.84
CA GLY A 35 2.78 14.10 15.31
C GLY A 35 3.10 13.10 16.43
N ASN A 36 4.38 12.96 16.81
CA ASN A 36 4.85 12.04 17.83
C ASN A 36 4.26 10.62 17.67
N PHE A 37 4.49 10.03 16.50
CA PHE A 37 4.02 8.68 16.14
C PHE A 37 5.11 7.86 15.45
N ALA A 38 4.88 6.56 15.37
CA ALA A 38 5.56 5.68 14.43
C ALA A 38 4.56 5.05 13.46
N VAL A 39 4.96 4.90 12.20
CA VAL A 39 4.20 4.12 11.21
C VAL A 39 5.14 3.16 10.49
N SER A 40 4.60 2.02 10.08
CA SER A 40 5.33 1.06 9.25
C SER A 40 4.65 0.85 7.92
N PHE A 41 5.43 0.61 6.87
CA PHE A 41 4.97 0.44 5.50
C PHE A 41 5.46 -0.90 4.95
N ARG A 42 4.62 -1.54 4.14
CA ARG A 42 5.07 -2.62 3.26
C ARG A 42 5.74 -2.06 2.02
N ALA A 43 6.49 -2.92 1.34
CA ALA A 43 7.13 -2.57 0.09
C ALA A 43 6.07 -2.20 -0.96
N ALA A 44 6.07 -0.94 -1.40
CA ALA A 44 5.28 -0.50 -2.55
C ALA A 44 5.83 -1.09 -3.86
N GLY A 45 7.15 -1.31 -3.90
CA GLY A 45 7.90 -1.81 -5.04
C GLY A 45 8.26 -0.72 -6.05
N GLU A 46 9.38 -0.91 -6.74
CA GLU A 46 9.97 0.06 -7.66
C GLU A 46 8.98 0.61 -8.71
N PRO A 47 8.13 -0.20 -9.38
CA PRO A 47 7.20 0.33 -10.37
C PRO A 47 6.20 1.34 -9.78
N THR A 48 5.67 1.06 -8.59
CA THR A 48 4.76 1.96 -7.87
C THR A 48 5.49 3.25 -7.50
N LEU A 49 6.72 3.15 -6.98
CA LEU A 49 7.52 4.34 -6.61
C LEU A 49 7.82 5.23 -7.82
N ARG A 50 8.12 4.63 -8.98
CA ARG A 50 8.34 5.37 -10.24
C ARG A 50 7.06 6.04 -10.77
N ALA A 51 5.89 5.42 -10.60
CA ALA A 51 4.63 6.06 -10.95
C ALA A 51 4.32 7.23 -10.00
N LEU A 52 4.52 7.03 -8.70
CA LEU A 52 4.37 8.08 -7.70
C LEU A 52 5.31 9.27 -7.98
N SER A 53 6.58 9.02 -8.33
CA SER A 53 7.51 10.10 -8.67
C SER A 53 7.11 10.93 -9.89
N LYS A 54 6.20 10.42 -10.72
CA LYS A 54 5.64 11.11 -11.89
C LYS A 54 4.31 11.82 -11.59
N GLY A 55 3.90 11.87 -10.32
CA GLY A 55 2.68 12.56 -9.90
C GLY A 55 1.40 11.71 -9.98
N ALA A 56 1.50 10.40 -10.25
CA ALA A 56 0.32 9.54 -10.37
C ALA A 56 -0.59 9.57 -9.13
N ALA A 57 -1.90 9.52 -9.36
CA ALA A 57 -2.89 9.38 -8.30
C ALA A 57 -2.72 8.06 -7.54
N ALA A 58 -3.04 8.01 -6.26
CA ALA A 58 -2.93 6.81 -5.43
C ALA A 58 -4.31 6.21 -5.15
N LYS A 59 -4.49 4.93 -5.48
CA LYS A 59 -5.79 4.28 -5.33
C LYS A 59 -6.23 4.18 -3.88
N GLY A 60 -7.51 4.41 -3.60
CA GLY A 60 -8.13 4.05 -2.32
C GLY A 60 -8.77 2.66 -2.36
N HIS A 61 -9.57 2.36 -1.34
CA HIS A 61 -10.36 1.12 -1.28
C HIS A 61 -11.49 1.06 -2.32
N ASP A 62 -11.74 2.15 -3.06
CA ASP A 62 -12.67 2.21 -4.18
C ASP A 62 -12.15 1.45 -5.43
N ILE A 63 -10.84 1.23 -5.55
CA ILE A 63 -10.23 0.47 -6.65
C ILE A 63 -9.49 -0.76 -6.10
N LEU A 64 -10.17 -1.91 -6.17
CA LEU A 64 -9.65 -3.19 -5.66
C LEU A 64 -8.65 -3.86 -6.61
N GLU A 65 -8.62 -3.44 -7.86
CA GLU A 65 -7.79 -4.05 -8.89
C GLU A 65 -6.29 -3.83 -8.67
N LYS A 66 -5.49 -4.72 -9.27
CA LYS A 66 -4.06 -4.80 -9.00
C LYS A 66 -3.26 -3.89 -9.92
N THR A 67 -2.16 -3.39 -9.39
CA THR A 67 -1.14 -2.70 -10.17
C THR A 67 -0.56 -3.63 -11.24
N ILE A 68 -0.31 -3.09 -12.44
CA ILE A 68 0.42 -3.72 -13.53
C ILE A 68 1.87 -3.88 -13.09
N LYS A 69 2.23 -5.11 -12.69
CA LYS A 69 3.58 -5.49 -12.25
C LYS A 69 3.83 -6.96 -12.56
N PRO A 70 5.08 -7.44 -12.61
CA PRO A 70 5.39 -8.81 -13.02
C PRO A 70 4.61 -9.87 -12.24
N GLY A 71 4.48 -9.71 -10.91
CA GLY A 71 3.72 -10.65 -10.08
C GLY A 71 2.21 -10.67 -10.36
N SER A 72 1.60 -9.57 -10.83
CA SER A 72 0.18 -9.57 -11.22
C SER A 72 0.01 -10.16 -12.63
N ILE A 73 0.94 -9.86 -13.54
CA ILE A 73 0.93 -10.37 -14.92
C ILE A 73 1.12 -11.90 -14.92
N ARG A 74 2.09 -12.43 -14.17
CA ARG A 74 2.31 -13.89 -14.06
C ARG A 74 1.12 -14.65 -13.46
N LYS A 75 0.20 -13.97 -12.77
CA LYS A 75 -1.05 -14.57 -12.28
C LYS A 75 -2.17 -14.54 -13.33
N ALA A 76 -2.09 -13.61 -14.27
CA ALA A 76 -3.11 -13.38 -15.29
C ALA A 76 -2.83 -14.13 -16.60
N TYR A 77 -1.55 -14.41 -16.92
CA TYR A 77 -1.12 -14.98 -18.19
C TYR A 77 -0.34 -16.28 -17.98
N SER A 78 -0.29 -17.12 -19.02
CA SER A 78 0.61 -18.28 -19.04
C SER A 78 2.08 -17.85 -18.99
N GLU A 79 3.00 -18.75 -18.60
CA GLU A 79 4.41 -18.39 -18.37
C GLU A 79 5.10 -17.77 -19.60
N GLY A 80 4.83 -18.31 -20.80
CA GLY A 80 5.34 -17.77 -22.06
C GLY A 80 4.79 -16.38 -22.38
N GLU A 81 3.47 -16.20 -22.28
CA GLU A 81 2.81 -14.92 -22.56
C GLU A 81 3.16 -13.85 -21.53
N ALA A 82 3.34 -14.23 -20.27
CA ALA A 82 3.61 -13.29 -19.18
C ALA A 82 4.90 -12.52 -19.41
N SER A 83 5.94 -13.16 -19.94
CA SER A 83 7.23 -12.53 -20.23
C SER A 83 7.10 -11.47 -21.33
N ASP A 84 6.37 -11.79 -22.40
CA ASP A 84 6.09 -10.85 -23.48
C ASP A 84 5.24 -9.67 -23.01
N VAL A 85 4.22 -9.92 -22.20
CA VAL A 85 3.36 -8.87 -21.64
C VAL A 85 4.15 -7.97 -20.70
N ILE A 86 5.03 -8.51 -19.85
CA ILE A 86 5.95 -7.72 -18.99
C ILE A 86 6.80 -6.78 -19.85
N ASN A 87 7.45 -7.30 -20.88
CA ASN A 87 8.29 -6.51 -21.78
C ASN A 87 7.49 -5.38 -22.46
N LYS A 88 6.29 -5.71 -22.98
CA LYS A 88 5.38 -4.76 -23.62
C LYS A 88 4.97 -3.63 -22.69
N VAL A 89 4.54 -3.92 -21.46
CA VAL A 89 4.09 -2.88 -20.51
C VAL A 89 5.25 -2.01 -20.01
N GLN A 90 6.46 -2.58 -19.91
CA GLN A 90 7.68 -1.85 -19.54
C GLN A 90 8.13 -0.91 -20.66
N GLN A 91 8.19 -1.39 -21.90
CA GLN A 91 8.49 -0.56 -23.08
C GLN A 91 7.45 0.56 -23.25
N ALA A 92 6.17 0.25 -23.03
CA ALA A 92 5.11 1.24 -23.04
C ALA A 92 5.11 2.16 -21.81
N SER A 93 5.98 1.95 -20.81
CA SER A 93 6.07 2.74 -19.58
C SER A 93 4.76 2.82 -18.79
N ILE A 94 3.93 1.77 -18.87
CA ILE A 94 2.66 1.66 -18.13
C ILE A 94 2.73 0.69 -16.94
N GLU A 95 3.88 0.03 -16.73
CA GLU A 95 4.17 -0.71 -15.49
C GLU A 95 4.12 0.24 -14.28
N GLY A 96 3.50 -0.22 -13.19
CA GLY A 96 3.33 0.57 -11.96
C GLY A 96 1.99 1.28 -11.84
N TYR A 97 1.17 1.35 -12.90
CA TYR A 97 -0.20 1.88 -12.79
C TYR A 97 -1.23 0.78 -12.47
N VAL A 98 -2.41 1.18 -12.01
CA VAL A 98 -3.50 0.27 -11.69
C VAL A 98 -4.16 -0.21 -12.97
N GLY A 99 -4.08 -1.52 -13.22
CA GLY A 99 -4.69 -2.15 -14.38
C GLY A 99 -6.19 -2.35 -14.17
N HIS A 100 -6.91 -2.38 -15.28
CA HIS A 100 -8.23 -2.97 -15.38
C HIS A 100 -8.10 -4.34 -16.03
N TRP A 101 -8.43 -5.39 -15.29
CA TRP A 101 -8.27 -6.79 -15.61
C TRP A 101 -9.64 -7.39 -15.90
N ASP A 102 -9.76 -8.05 -17.05
CA ASP A 102 -10.98 -8.72 -17.47
C ASP A 102 -11.36 -9.82 -16.48
N ARG A 103 -12.64 -9.88 -16.09
CA ARG A 103 -13.11 -10.84 -15.06
C ARG A 103 -13.16 -12.29 -15.55
N GLN A 104 -13.27 -12.51 -16.85
CA GLN A 104 -13.42 -13.85 -17.43
C GLN A 104 -12.06 -14.46 -17.75
N SER A 105 -11.22 -13.72 -18.46
CA SER A 105 -9.88 -14.14 -18.89
C SER A 105 -8.78 -13.81 -17.88
N GLY A 106 -9.00 -12.85 -16.97
CA GLY A 106 -7.96 -12.33 -16.09
C GLY A 106 -6.99 -11.37 -16.78
N HIS A 107 -7.09 -11.17 -18.09
CA HIS A 107 -6.14 -10.39 -18.89
C HIS A 107 -6.31 -8.88 -18.71
N LEU A 108 -5.21 -8.14 -18.84
CA LEU A 108 -5.21 -6.68 -18.82
C LEU A 108 -5.97 -6.11 -20.03
N LYS A 109 -6.92 -5.21 -19.76
CA LYS A 109 -7.78 -4.52 -20.75
C LYS A 109 -7.72 -3.00 -20.69
N GLY A 110 -7.14 -2.43 -19.63
CA GLY A 110 -7.07 -0.99 -19.48
C GLY A 110 -6.30 -0.52 -18.25
N MET A 111 -6.39 0.77 -17.97
CA MET A 111 -5.85 1.42 -16.77
C MET A 111 -6.91 2.28 -16.11
N TYR A 112 -6.88 2.35 -14.78
CA TYR A 112 -7.72 3.28 -14.04
C TYR A 112 -7.14 4.69 -14.10
N MET A 113 -8.00 5.66 -14.34
CA MET A 113 -7.69 7.08 -14.48
C MET A 113 -8.26 7.87 -13.30
N SER A 114 -7.51 8.85 -12.82
CA SER A 114 -8.00 9.86 -11.85
C SER A 114 -9.16 10.65 -12.43
N SER A 115 -9.97 11.26 -11.58
CA SER A 115 -11.14 12.04 -11.97
C SER A 115 -10.81 13.22 -12.87
N ASN A 116 -9.63 13.81 -12.69
CA ASN A 116 -9.19 15.01 -13.42
C ASN A 116 -8.35 14.67 -14.66
N HIS A 117 -8.61 13.53 -15.31
CA HIS A 117 -7.79 13.05 -16.42
C HIS A 117 -7.84 13.91 -17.69
N GLY A 118 -8.82 14.80 -17.85
CA GLY A 118 -8.88 15.77 -18.97
C GLY A 118 -8.94 15.16 -20.38
N LEU A 119 -9.33 13.88 -20.47
CA LEU A 119 -9.58 13.15 -21.74
C LEU A 119 -11.08 13.20 -22.03
N SER A 120 -11.46 13.08 -23.30
CA SER A 120 -12.88 13.06 -23.66
C SER A 120 -13.59 11.83 -23.10
N ASP A 121 -14.85 11.98 -22.71
CA ASP A 121 -15.68 10.92 -22.10
C ASP A 121 -15.84 9.68 -23.02
N GLY A 122 -15.64 9.85 -24.32
CA GLY A 122 -15.65 8.73 -25.28
C GLY A 122 -14.43 7.81 -25.15
N LEU A 123 -13.30 8.32 -24.66
CA LEU A 123 -12.04 7.59 -24.50
C LEU A 123 -11.90 6.90 -23.14
N VAL A 124 -12.55 7.43 -22.10
CA VAL A 124 -12.51 6.87 -20.74
C VAL A 124 -13.92 6.52 -20.30
N ARG A 125 -14.18 5.23 -20.09
CA ARG A 125 -15.50 4.76 -19.62
C ARG A 125 -15.38 4.27 -18.18
N LYS A 126 -16.20 4.82 -17.28
CA LYS A 126 -16.18 4.48 -15.84
C LYS A 126 -14.78 4.56 -15.23
N ARG A 127 -14.02 5.61 -15.58
CA ARG A 127 -12.61 5.83 -15.19
C ARG A 127 -11.60 4.83 -15.76
N VAL A 128 -11.98 3.99 -16.73
CA VAL A 128 -11.04 3.06 -17.38
C VAL A 128 -10.65 3.59 -18.76
N TYR A 129 -9.35 3.77 -18.96
CA TYR A 129 -8.75 3.98 -20.26
C TYR A 129 -8.41 2.61 -20.90
N PRO A 130 -8.98 2.28 -22.06
CA PRO A 130 -8.77 0.98 -22.68
C PRO A 130 -7.35 0.83 -23.23
N ILE A 131 -6.82 -0.38 -23.17
CA ILE A 131 -5.49 -0.73 -23.70
C ILE A 131 -5.62 -1.92 -24.63
N ASP A 132 -4.90 -1.86 -25.75
CA ASP A 132 -4.69 -3.00 -26.64
C ASP A 132 -3.22 -3.45 -26.55
N LEU A 133 -2.98 -4.63 -25.96
CA LEU A 133 -1.64 -5.22 -25.83
C LEU A 133 -1.02 -5.64 -27.17
N ASN A 134 -1.81 -5.77 -28.23
CA ASN A 134 -1.31 -6.04 -29.58
C ASN A 134 -1.00 -4.75 -30.34
N ASN A 135 -1.51 -3.60 -29.88
CA ASN A 135 -1.28 -2.31 -30.49
C ASN A 135 -1.16 -1.19 -29.43
N LEU A 136 -0.16 -1.32 -28.54
CA LEU A 136 0.02 -0.45 -27.38
C LEU A 136 0.30 1.00 -27.77
N GLU A 137 1.11 1.21 -28.81
CA GLU A 137 1.49 2.54 -29.27
C GLU A 137 0.26 3.33 -29.72
N VAL A 138 -0.55 2.74 -30.59
CA VAL A 138 -1.78 3.39 -31.09
C VAL A 138 -2.78 3.56 -29.95
N SER A 139 -3.03 2.52 -29.14
CA SER A 139 -4.03 2.61 -28.07
C SER A 139 -3.64 3.61 -26.98
N LEU A 140 -2.35 3.82 -26.69
CA LEU A 140 -1.89 4.80 -25.70
C LEU A 140 -1.64 6.21 -26.27
N SER A 141 -1.67 6.39 -27.60
CA SER A 141 -1.31 7.66 -28.26
C SER A 141 -2.08 8.87 -27.71
N SER A 142 -3.40 8.73 -27.52
CA SER A 142 -4.25 9.82 -27.02
C SER A 142 -3.96 10.18 -25.57
N LEU A 143 -3.67 9.19 -24.72
CA LEU A 143 -3.24 9.42 -23.34
C LEU A 143 -1.86 10.07 -23.32
N LYS A 144 -0.89 9.50 -24.03
CA LYS A 144 0.51 9.96 -24.04
C LYS A 144 0.72 11.30 -24.74
N GLY A 145 -0.22 11.72 -25.58
CA GLY A 145 -0.25 13.05 -26.17
C GLY A 145 -0.63 14.16 -25.17
N LYS A 146 -1.10 13.82 -23.97
CA LYS A 146 -1.33 14.81 -22.90
C LYS A 146 -0.01 15.20 -22.22
N GLU A 147 0.13 16.49 -21.96
CA GLU A 147 1.18 16.98 -21.08
C GLU A 147 1.03 16.30 -19.70
N ASN A 148 2.17 15.84 -19.15
CA ASN A 148 2.22 15.14 -17.87
C ASN A 148 1.24 13.93 -17.77
N TRP A 149 1.03 13.20 -18.87
CA TRP A 149 0.10 12.07 -18.90
C TRP A 149 0.32 11.05 -17.78
N ALA A 150 1.56 10.91 -17.31
CA ALA A 150 1.96 9.96 -16.28
C ALA A 150 1.33 10.24 -14.90
N ALA A 151 0.87 11.47 -14.65
CA ALA A 151 0.13 11.81 -13.43
C ALA A 151 -1.35 11.42 -13.48
N LEU A 152 -1.90 11.20 -14.69
CA LEU A 152 -3.34 11.01 -14.87
C LEU A 152 -3.85 9.63 -14.40
N PRO A 153 -3.13 8.50 -14.60
CA PRO A 153 -3.57 7.21 -14.10
C PRO A 153 -3.38 7.05 -12.59
N PHE A 154 -4.13 6.10 -12.02
CA PHE A 154 -3.89 5.62 -10.67
C PHE A 154 -2.67 4.70 -10.61
N THR A 155 -1.98 4.72 -9.47
CA THR A 155 -0.96 3.75 -9.02
C THR A 155 -1.34 3.21 -7.63
N GLY A 156 -0.49 2.34 -7.06
CA GLY A 156 -0.61 1.91 -5.67
C GLY A 156 -0.30 3.05 -4.69
N ASP A 157 -0.95 3.04 -3.55
CA ASP A 157 -0.63 3.91 -2.42
C ASP A 157 0.51 3.31 -1.57
N TYR A 158 0.92 4.00 -0.51
CA TYR A 158 1.82 3.42 0.48
C TYR A 158 1.01 2.56 1.46
N ASP A 159 1.09 1.25 1.26
CA ASP A 159 0.41 0.25 2.08
C ASP A 159 0.92 0.29 3.52
N MET A 160 0.14 0.95 4.39
CA MET A 160 0.47 1.11 5.79
C MET A 160 0.25 -0.22 6.52
N HIS A 161 1.31 -0.70 7.15
CA HIS A 161 1.31 -1.95 7.89
C HIS A 161 0.85 -1.75 9.34
N ASP A 162 1.36 -0.70 10.00
CA ASP A 162 1.14 -0.44 11.43
C ASP A 162 1.21 1.05 11.75
N MET A 163 0.57 1.46 12.85
CA MET A 163 0.57 2.82 13.38
C MET A 163 0.58 2.78 14.92
N ILE A 164 1.59 3.41 15.51
CA ILE A 164 1.77 3.54 16.95
C ILE A 164 1.76 5.01 17.32
N SER A 165 0.90 5.39 18.26
CA SER A 165 0.86 6.74 18.82
C SER A 165 1.63 6.81 20.13
N PHE A 166 2.32 7.94 20.34
CA PHE A 166 3.01 8.26 21.58
C PHE A 166 2.40 9.48 22.29
N THR A 167 1.17 9.87 21.94
CA THR A 167 0.47 11.03 22.54
C THR A 167 0.11 10.80 24.00
N THR A 168 -0.05 9.54 24.41
CA THR A 168 -0.25 9.12 25.79
C THR A 168 0.75 7.99 26.12
N GLN A 169 0.27 6.83 26.61
CA GLN A 169 1.12 5.64 26.62
C GLN A 169 1.27 5.10 25.19
N PRO A 170 2.44 4.58 24.80
CA PRO A 170 2.64 3.99 23.48
C PRO A 170 1.61 2.89 23.18
N HIS A 171 0.82 3.06 22.11
CA HIS A 171 -0.24 2.12 21.75
C HIS A 171 -0.49 2.06 20.25
N SER A 172 -0.97 0.91 19.77
CA SER A 172 -1.43 0.78 18.38
C SER A 172 -2.71 1.59 18.18
N VAL A 173 -2.76 2.37 17.11
CA VAL A 173 -3.88 3.26 16.82
C VAL A 173 -5.09 2.44 16.32
N PRO A 174 -6.29 2.59 16.92
CA PRO A 174 -7.49 1.87 16.47
C PRO A 174 -7.93 2.29 15.06
N SER A 175 -8.42 1.33 14.27
CA SER A 175 -8.95 1.62 12.92
C SER A 175 -10.19 2.50 12.96
N ALA A 176 -10.32 3.37 11.95
CA ALA A 176 -11.40 4.34 11.83
C ALA A 176 -11.51 5.33 13.00
N SER A 177 -10.43 5.49 13.78
CA SER A 177 -10.38 6.45 14.89
C SER A 177 -10.04 7.85 14.40
N LEU A 178 -10.39 8.86 15.21
CA LEU A 178 -9.96 10.24 14.96
C LEU A 178 -8.43 10.38 14.97
N GLU A 179 -7.73 9.53 15.72
CA GLU A 179 -6.27 9.53 15.79
C GLU A 179 -5.64 8.97 14.52
N GLU A 180 -6.18 7.87 13.96
CA GLU A 180 -5.78 7.33 12.67
C GLU A 180 -5.90 8.41 11.58
N LYS A 181 -7.07 9.05 11.51
CA LYS A 181 -7.31 10.15 10.56
C LYS A 181 -6.32 11.30 10.75
N LYS A 182 -6.06 11.72 11.99
CA LYS A 182 -5.09 12.80 12.29
C LYS A 182 -3.68 12.46 11.80
N ILE A 183 -3.22 11.23 12.00
CA ILE A 183 -1.88 10.80 11.56
C ILE A 183 -1.81 10.74 10.03
N ILE A 184 -2.79 10.13 9.38
CA ILE A 184 -2.88 10.08 7.91
C ILE A 184 -2.90 11.49 7.31
N ASP A 185 -3.78 12.35 7.84
CA ASP A 185 -3.91 13.73 7.35
C ASP A 185 -2.60 14.50 7.57
N LEU A 186 -1.92 14.31 8.71
CA LEU A 186 -0.66 14.99 8.99
C LEU A 186 0.44 14.57 7.99
N ILE A 187 0.56 13.27 7.69
CA ILE A 187 1.52 12.78 6.70
C ILE A 187 1.23 13.41 5.33
N ASN A 188 -0.01 13.32 4.84
CA ASN A 188 -0.39 13.84 3.54
C ASN A 188 -0.24 15.38 3.46
N ARG A 189 -0.52 16.12 4.54
CA ARG A 189 -0.28 17.57 4.60
C ARG A 189 1.20 17.93 4.47
N PHE A 190 2.09 17.18 5.12
CA PHE A 190 3.52 17.42 4.98
C PHE A 190 4.02 17.06 3.57
N ILE A 191 3.49 16.01 2.94
CA ILE A 191 3.83 15.65 1.56
C ILE A 191 3.38 16.75 0.58
N ALA A 192 2.15 17.25 0.74
CA ALA A 192 1.59 18.32 -0.08
C ALA A 192 2.40 19.63 -0.03
N GLN A 193 3.18 19.87 1.03
CA GLN A 193 4.09 21.03 1.12
C GLN A 193 5.30 20.91 0.19
N SER A 194 5.67 19.68 -0.21
CA SER A 194 6.85 19.40 -1.03
C SER A 194 6.53 18.84 -2.42
N ASP A 195 5.32 18.34 -2.64
CA ASP A 195 4.88 17.76 -3.90
C ASP A 195 3.60 18.43 -4.41
N LEU A 196 3.76 19.26 -5.45
CA LEU A 196 2.67 20.03 -6.05
C LEU A 196 1.64 19.16 -6.79
N ASN A 197 1.99 17.93 -7.18
CA ASN A 197 1.03 17.00 -7.79
C ASN A 197 0.08 16.40 -6.76
N ARG A 198 0.30 16.65 -5.45
CA ARG A 198 -0.41 16.01 -4.35
C ARG A 198 -0.97 17.04 -3.36
N PRO A 199 -1.80 18.00 -3.80
CA PRO A 199 -2.44 18.91 -2.88
C PRO A 199 -3.32 18.13 -1.91
N PHE A 200 -3.24 18.45 -0.61
CA PHE A 200 -3.88 17.68 0.46
C PHE A 200 -5.41 17.49 0.29
N GLU A 201 -6.07 18.47 -0.33
CA GLU A 201 -7.51 18.45 -0.60
C GLU A 201 -7.88 17.52 -1.77
N ASP A 202 -6.94 17.26 -2.69
CA ASP A 202 -7.13 16.24 -3.71
C ASP A 202 -6.87 14.86 -3.10
N LYS A 203 -7.97 14.23 -2.69
CA LYS A 203 -7.92 12.93 -2.05
C LYS A 203 -7.30 11.88 -2.97
N GLU A 204 -7.58 11.89 -4.27
CA GLU A 204 -7.08 10.86 -5.20
C GLU A 204 -5.55 10.88 -5.30
N HIS A 205 -4.90 12.01 -5.00
CA HIS A 205 -3.44 12.15 -5.05
C HIS A 205 -2.74 11.97 -3.69
N ASN A 206 -3.50 11.84 -2.59
CA ASN A 206 -2.92 11.52 -1.27
C ASN A 206 -2.33 10.12 -1.27
N VAL A 207 -1.06 9.96 -0.88
CA VAL A 207 -0.36 8.65 -0.96
C VAL A 207 -0.59 7.74 0.24
N ILE A 208 -1.14 8.26 1.33
CA ILE A 208 -1.70 7.45 2.40
C ILE A 208 -3.22 7.50 2.28
N ARG A 209 -3.83 6.44 1.76
CA ARG A 209 -5.28 6.42 1.45
C ARG A 209 -6.11 5.72 2.53
N HIS A 210 -5.49 4.83 3.31
CA HIS A 210 -6.17 4.07 4.35
C HIS A 210 -5.31 3.86 5.59
N GLY A 211 -5.96 3.40 6.66
CA GLY A 211 -5.34 3.03 7.92
C GLY A 211 -4.50 1.76 7.84
N PRO A 212 -3.78 1.42 8.93
CA PRO A 212 -2.88 0.29 8.96
C PRO A 212 -3.60 -1.04 9.00
N GLN A 213 -3.01 -2.04 8.37
CA GLN A 213 -3.53 -3.40 8.36
C GLN A 213 -3.72 -4.00 9.75
N VAL A 214 -2.77 -3.74 10.67
CA VAL A 214 -2.75 -4.31 12.02
C VAL A 214 -4.08 -4.14 12.76
N SER A 215 -4.77 -3.03 12.54
CA SER A 215 -5.95 -2.63 13.30
C SER A 215 -7.26 -3.15 12.71
N TYR A 216 -7.27 -3.54 11.43
CA TYR A 216 -8.47 -4.00 10.75
C TYR A 216 -9.11 -5.25 11.38
N PRO A 217 -8.38 -6.31 11.79
CA PRO A 217 -9.03 -7.49 12.36
C PRO A 217 -9.84 -7.21 13.62
N ALA A 218 -9.36 -6.31 14.49
CA ALA A 218 -10.10 -5.91 15.68
C ALA A 218 -11.36 -5.13 15.32
N PHE A 219 -11.27 -4.21 14.36
CA PHE A 219 -12.40 -3.46 13.84
C PHE A 219 -13.44 -4.37 13.19
N ALA A 220 -13.03 -5.28 12.30
CA ALA A 220 -13.92 -6.19 11.60
C ALA A 220 -14.65 -7.14 12.56
N MET A 221 -13.98 -7.59 13.63
CA MET A 221 -14.62 -8.42 14.66
C MET A 221 -15.61 -7.66 15.55
N ASP A 222 -15.43 -6.35 15.73
CA ASP A 222 -16.32 -5.49 16.53
C ASP A 222 -17.48 -4.91 15.72
N LYS A 223 -17.18 -4.31 14.57
CA LYS A 223 -18.13 -3.54 13.74
C LYS A 223 -18.73 -4.34 12.57
N GLU A 224 -18.00 -5.32 12.04
CA GLU A 224 -18.40 -6.09 10.84
C GLU A 224 -18.67 -7.57 11.15
N ARG A 225 -18.98 -7.90 12.42
CA ARG A 225 -19.00 -9.29 12.91
C ARG A 225 -19.87 -10.23 12.09
N GLU A 226 -21.07 -9.80 11.71
CA GLU A 226 -21.99 -10.62 10.92
C GLU A 226 -21.51 -10.80 9.47
N GLU A 227 -20.86 -9.80 8.89
CA GLU A 227 -20.26 -9.91 7.55
C GLU A 227 -19.05 -10.83 7.56
N VAL A 228 -18.18 -10.72 8.58
CA VAL A 228 -17.04 -11.62 8.80
C VAL A 228 -17.50 -13.06 8.92
N LYS A 229 -18.57 -13.34 9.69
CA LYS A 229 -19.16 -14.68 9.78
C LYS A 229 -19.68 -15.18 8.43
N LYS A 230 -20.45 -14.36 7.71
CA LYS A 230 -20.98 -14.71 6.38
C LYS A 230 -19.87 -15.01 5.38
N ARG A 231 -18.80 -14.21 5.37
CA ARG A 231 -17.61 -14.41 4.54
C ARG A 231 -16.72 -15.56 5.03
N GLY A 232 -16.99 -16.10 6.22
CA GLY A 232 -16.30 -17.22 6.85
C GLY A 232 -14.92 -16.88 7.41
N GLY A 233 -14.66 -15.61 7.70
CA GLY A 233 -13.40 -15.14 8.27
C GLY A 233 -13.04 -13.73 7.81
N ILE A 234 -11.82 -13.33 8.11
CA ILE A 234 -11.16 -12.13 7.56
C ILE A 234 -10.22 -12.58 6.44
N VAL A 235 -9.98 -11.74 5.43
CA VAL A 235 -9.03 -12.05 4.35
C VAL A 235 -7.66 -12.35 4.97
N LYS A 236 -7.06 -13.50 4.62
CA LYS A 236 -5.82 -14.01 5.25
C LYS A 236 -4.70 -12.97 5.23
N VAL A 237 -4.48 -12.33 4.09
CA VAL A 237 -3.40 -11.34 3.92
C VAL A 237 -3.58 -10.11 4.81
N VAL A 238 -4.80 -9.83 5.28
CA VAL A 238 -5.13 -8.73 6.20
C VAL A 238 -5.00 -9.16 7.67
N ALA A 239 -5.18 -10.45 7.94
CA ALA A 239 -5.16 -11.01 9.28
C ALA A 239 -3.75 -11.31 9.82
N GLU A 240 -2.82 -11.65 8.93
CA GLU A 240 -1.43 -11.95 9.24
C GLU A 240 -0.57 -10.68 9.31
N PRO A 241 0.58 -10.69 10.02
CA PRO A 241 1.56 -9.59 9.93
C PRO A 241 2.03 -9.38 8.47
N GLY A 242 1.88 -10.40 7.63
CA GLY A 242 2.14 -10.36 6.20
C GLY A 242 3.62 -10.37 5.87
N GLU A 243 3.97 -9.85 4.70
CA GLU A 243 5.30 -9.98 4.13
C GLU A 243 6.28 -8.99 4.76
N PHE A 244 7.46 -9.50 5.11
CA PHE A 244 8.62 -8.73 5.53
C PHE A 244 9.63 -8.62 4.37
N PRO A 245 10.51 -7.59 4.35
CA PRO A 245 10.69 -6.54 5.36
C PRO A 245 9.57 -5.49 5.42
N VAL A 246 9.47 -4.79 6.55
CA VAL A 246 8.67 -3.56 6.71
C VAL A 246 9.56 -2.37 7.06
N ALA A 247 9.27 -1.22 6.47
CA ALA A 247 9.97 0.03 6.77
C ALA A 247 9.21 0.83 7.81
N ILE A 248 9.86 1.13 8.93
CA ILE A 248 9.28 1.84 10.07
C ILE A 248 9.89 3.24 10.12
N ILE A 249 9.05 4.28 10.14
CA ILE A 249 9.45 5.62 10.56
C ILE A 249 9.04 5.82 12.02
N CYS A 250 9.98 6.20 12.88
CA CYS A 250 9.72 6.49 14.28
C CYS A 250 10.48 7.76 14.69
N LYS A 251 9.73 8.79 15.11
CA LYS A 251 10.27 10.11 15.50
C LYS A 251 11.27 10.64 14.45
N GLY A 252 10.93 10.43 13.18
CA GLY A 252 11.71 10.86 12.02
C GLY A 252 13.02 10.12 11.76
N LYS A 253 13.18 8.91 12.31
CA LYS A 253 14.25 7.97 11.94
C LYS A 253 13.64 6.75 11.25
N TRP A 254 14.26 6.33 10.15
CA TRP A 254 13.89 5.11 9.43
C TRP A 254 14.57 3.89 10.05
N ILE A 255 13.85 2.78 10.10
CA ILE A 255 14.28 1.48 10.61
C ILE A 255 13.68 0.43 9.66
N ILE A 256 14.40 -0.67 9.41
CA ILE A 256 13.86 -1.85 8.74
C ILE A 256 13.67 -2.95 9.79
N ALA A 257 12.51 -3.60 9.78
CA ALA A 257 12.33 -4.89 10.41
C ALA A 257 12.23 -5.96 9.31
N ASN A 258 13.20 -6.86 9.28
CA ASN A 258 13.32 -7.92 8.26
C ASN A 258 12.46 -9.15 8.59
N ASP A 259 11.99 -9.25 9.82
CA ASP A 259 11.10 -10.32 10.27
C ASP A 259 10.25 -9.88 11.47
N ILE A 260 9.38 -10.80 11.90
CA ILE A 260 8.46 -10.56 13.02
C ILE A 260 9.18 -10.36 14.36
N TYR A 261 10.38 -10.94 14.54
CA TYR A 261 11.16 -10.81 15.77
C TYR A 261 11.82 -9.44 15.86
N GLU A 262 12.30 -8.90 14.74
CA GLU A 262 12.80 -7.53 14.66
C GLU A 262 11.67 -6.51 14.88
N LEU A 263 10.48 -6.78 14.35
CA LEU A 263 9.30 -5.96 14.63
C LEU A 263 8.92 -6.01 16.12
N GLU A 264 8.96 -7.18 16.76
CA GLU A 264 8.70 -7.31 18.20
C GLU A 264 9.73 -6.55 19.03
N LYS A 265 11.02 -6.63 18.66
CA LYS A 265 12.09 -5.82 19.29
C LYS A 265 11.79 -4.33 19.20
N PHE A 266 11.32 -3.86 18.04
CA PHE A 266 10.93 -2.46 17.86
C PHE A 266 9.79 -2.07 18.83
N TYR A 267 8.73 -2.88 18.87
CA TYR A 267 7.58 -2.67 19.77
C TYR A 267 8.01 -2.55 21.25
N ASN A 268 8.80 -3.50 21.72
CA ASN A 268 9.33 -3.50 23.09
C ASN A 268 10.19 -2.26 23.37
N LYS A 269 11.03 -1.87 22.41
CA LYS A 269 11.91 -0.70 22.53
C LYS A 269 11.16 0.62 22.67
N VAL A 270 10.02 0.76 21.98
CA VAL A 270 9.19 1.98 22.06
C VAL A 270 8.14 1.91 23.17
N GLY A 271 8.12 0.85 23.97
CA GLY A 271 7.17 0.65 25.06
C GLY A 271 5.75 0.33 24.61
N ALA A 272 5.56 -0.04 23.34
CA ALA A 272 4.25 -0.42 22.79
C ALA A 272 4.03 -1.93 22.89
N LYS A 273 2.77 -2.36 22.97
CA LYS A 273 2.41 -3.79 23.01
C LYS A 273 2.06 -4.30 21.62
N MET A 274 2.84 -5.24 21.11
CA MET A 274 2.50 -5.96 19.89
C MET A 274 1.21 -6.76 20.09
N LYS A 275 0.35 -6.77 19.06
CA LYS A 275 -0.87 -7.57 19.08
C LYS A 275 -0.54 -9.04 19.30
N VAL A 276 -1.32 -9.69 20.18
CA VAL A 276 -1.12 -11.10 20.53
C VAL A 276 -1.13 -12.01 19.29
N SER A 277 -2.01 -11.74 18.32
CA SER A 277 -2.10 -12.48 17.07
C SER A 277 -0.87 -12.37 16.17
N TRP A 278 0.01 -11.42 16.42
CA TRP A 278 1.26 -11.21 15.68
C TRP A 278 2.49 -11.61 16.49
N LYS A 279 2.35 -11.86 17.80
CA LYS A 279 3.49 -12.26 18.63
C LYS A 279 4.08 -13.58 18.13
N PRO A 280 5.41 -13.66 17.99
CA PRO A 280 6.06 -14.90 17.58
C PRO A 280 5.85 -16.01 18.62
N GLY A 281 5.86 -17.26 18.17
CA GLY A 281 5.77 -18.46 19.03
C GLY A 281 4.52 -19.30 18.81
N ALA A 282 4.70 -20.64 18.93
CA ALA A 282 3.64 -21.63 18.75
C ALA A 282 2.73 -21.69 19.98
N GLY A 283 1.84 -20.71 20.16
CA GLY A 283 0.91 -20.70 21.30
C GLY A 283 -0.03 -19.51 21.37
N ASN A 284 0.22 -18.44 20.62
CA ASN A 284 -0.61 -17.25 20.68
C ASN A 284 -1.96 -17.45 19.95
N PRO A 285 -3.09 -16.95 20.51
CA PRO A 285 -4.33 -16.79 19.78
C PRO A 285 -4.10 -16.03 18.48
N GLY A 286 -4.57 -16.57 17.36
CA GLY A 286 -4.22 -16.02 16.05
C GLY A 286 -5.20 -16.43 14.97
N PHE A 287 -4.97 -15.95 13.75
CA PHE A 287 -5.78 -16.29 12.60
C PHE A 287 -5.24 -17.55 11.93
N VAL A 288 -6.10 -18.54 11.70
CA VAL A 288 -5.78 -19.79 11.00
C VAL A 288 -6.52 -19.85 9.67
N PRO A 289 -5.93 -20.42 8.61
CA PRO A 289 -6.61 -20.60 7.33
C PRO A 289 -7.95 -21.32 7.49
N ASN A 290 -8.98 -20.83 6.80
CA ASN A 290 -10.27 -21.50 6.73
C ASN A 290 -10.24 -22.52 5.59
N SER A 291 -10.23 -23.82 5.92
CA SER A 291 -10.26 -24.91 4.94
C SER A 291 -11.51 -24.91 4.05
N GLU A 292 -12.64 -24.40 4.56
CA GLU A 292 -13.92 -24.34 3.84
C GLU A 292 -14.01 -23.13 2.88
N LYS A 293 -13.16 -22.11 3.07
CA LYS A 293 -13.15 -20.89 2.25
C LYS A 293 -11.72 -20.44 1.96
N PRO A 294 -11.14 -20.87 0.83
CA PRO A 294 -9.78 -20.52 0.43
C PRO A 294 -9.54 -19.00 0.47
N GLY A 295 -8.40 -18.58 1.02
CA GLY A 295 -8.02 -17.17 1.16
C GLY A 295 -8.60 -16.44 2.39
N MET A 296 -9.51 -17.08 3.14
CA MET A 296 -10.04 -16.54 4.39
C MET A 296 -9.32 -17.15 5.61
N ALA A 297 -9.29 -16.42 6.71
CA ALA A 297 -8.74 -16.86 7.98
C ALA A 297 -9.75 -16.64 9.13
N ARG A 298 -9.89 -17.65 10.00
CA ARG A 298 -10.74 -17.59 11.19
C ARG A 298 -9.88 -17.34 12.42
N PHE A 299 -10.38 -16.54 13.35
CA PHE A 299 -9.69 -16.36 14.62
C PHE A 299 -9.80 -17.64 15.45
N SER A 300 -8.66 -18.20 15.83
CA SER A 300 -8.55 -19.35 16.70
C SER A 300 -8.07 -18.88 18.07
N ARG A 301 -8.95 -19.04 19.07
CA ARG A 301 -8.53 -19.06 20.47
C ARG A 301 -8.03 -20.47 20.71
N LYS A 302 -6.72 -20.71 20.65
CA LYS A 302 -6.18 -21.93 21.25
C LYS A 302 -6.58 -21.90 22.73
N ARG A 303 -7.20 -22.99 23.19
CA ARG A 303 -7.59 -23.19 24.59
C ARG A 303 -6.35 -23.37 25.45
#